data_AF-A0A4Z2BDX8-F1
#
_entry.id   AF-A0A4Z2BDX8-F1
#
_cell.length_a   1.000
_cell.length_b   1.000
_cell.length_c   1.000
_cell.angle_alpha   90.00
_cell.angle_beta   90.00
_cell.angle_gamma   90.00
#
_symmetry.space_group_name_H-M   'P 1'
#
loop_
_entity.id
_entity.type
_entity.pdbx_description
1 polymer ?
#
loop_
_entity_poly.entity_id
_entity_poly.type
_entity_poly.pdbx_seq_one_letter_code
_entity_poly.pdbx_strand_id
1 'polypeptide(L)'
;MLANGLGGNIFLRSVDLSFNGFGKEGAVALGQALRENEVLEELNVSNNRIPPEGAIHLALGLKHNKTIRILQIGKNPIQNAGCYGILQSMQENPDSAIEALDFSDITVSQDFEDLYAATKEVFPALAVNHGGKIGAFTKHKTEK
;
A
#
# COMPACT_ATOMS: atom_id res chain seq x y z
N MET A 1 -3.80 13.84 -15.63
CA MET A 1 -4.78 14.82 -15.09
C MET A 1 -5.13 14.54 -13.64
N LEU A 2 -5.61 13.33 -13.27
CA LEU A 2 -5.89 12.99 -11.85
C LEU A 2 -4.64 13.07 -10.96
N ALA A 3 -3.58 12.34 -11.31
CA ALA A 3 -2.34 12.30 -10.53
C ALA A 3 -1.72 13.70 -10.32
N ASN A 4 -1.61 14.51 -11.38
CA ASN A 4 -1.11 15.89 -11.25
C ASN A 4 -2.00 16.75 -10.35
N GLY A 5 -3.33 16.59 -10.47
CA GLY A 5 -4.28 17.30 -9.61
C GLY A 5 -4.12 16.89 -8.15
N LEU A 6 -3.82 15.62 -7.88
CA LEU A 6 -3.55 15.10 -6.54
C LEU A 6 -2.20 15.62 -6.03
N GLY A 7 -1.13 15.53 -6.82
CA GLY A 7 0.22 15.99 -6.43
C GLY A 7 0.26 17.46 -6.02
N GLY A 8 -0.43 18.33 -6.77
CA GLY A 8 -0.53 19.76 -6.45
C GLY A 8 -1.67 20.13 -5.48
N ASN A 9 -2.44 19.17 -4.99
CA ASN A 9 -3.54 19.48 -4.08
C ASN A 9 -3.01 19.81 -2.67
N ILE A 10 -3.51 20.88 -2.05
CA ILE A 10 -3.10 21.35 -0.73
C ILE A 10 -4.21 21.29 0.34
N PHE A 11 -5.35 20.66 0.02
CA PHE A 11 -6.53 20.65 0.91
C PHE A 11 -7.09 19.25 1.18
N LEU A 12 -7.10 18.36 0.18
CA LEU A 12 -7.70 17.03 0.26
C LEU A 12 -6.91 16.16 1.23
N ARG A 13 -7.58 15.69 2.28
CA ARG A 13 -7.01 14.79 3.30
C ARG A 13 -7.31 13.32 3.03
N SER A 14 -8.45 13.01 2.43
CA SER A 14 -8.87 11.63 2.17
C SER A 14 -9.45 11.53 0.76
N VAL A 15 -9.04 10.50 0.02
CA VAL A 15 -9.53 10.23 -1.33
C VAL A 15 -9.74 8.72 -1.51
N ASP A 16 -10.95 8.36 -1.96
CA ASP A 16 -11.27 7.02 -2.45
C ASP A 16 -11.22 6.97 -3.98
N LEU A 17 -10.27 6.19 -4.49
CA LEU A 17 -10.06 5.88 -5.91
C LEU A 17 -10.24 4.39 -6.18
N SER A 18 -10.93 3.64 -5.32
CA SER A 18 -11.16 2.21 -5.53
C SER A 18 -11.99 1.94 -6.80
N PHE A 19 -11.82 0.77 -7.40
CA PHE A 19 -12.57 0.32 -8.59
C PHE A 19 -12.43 1.19 -9.86
N ASN A 20 -11.29 1.86 -10.07
CA ASN A 20 -11.06 2.69 -11.26
C ASN A 20 -10.20 2.02 -12.35
N GLY A 21 -9.63 0.84 -12.08
CA GLY A 21 -8.86 0.08 -13.07
C GLY A 21 -7.56 0.75 -13.54
N PHE A 22 -6.87 1.45 -12.64
CA PHE A 22 -5.63 2.18 -12.94
C PHE A 22 -4.52 1.36 -13.61
N GLY A 23 -4.43 0.06 -13.33
CA GLY A 23 -3.36 -0.77 -13.87
C GLY A 23 -1.98 -0.30 -13.44
N LYS A 24 -0.96 -0.59 -14.25
CA LYS A 24 0.42 -0.21 -13.98
C LYS A 24 0.62 1.29 -14.13
N GLU A 25 0.13 1.87 -15.23
CA GLU A 25 0.39 3.25 -15.63
C GLU A 25 -0.22 4.24 -14.64
N GLY A 26 -1.45 3.97 -14.18
CA GLY A 26 -2.08 4.78 -13.15
C GLY A 26 -1.38 4.68 -11.80
N ALA A 27 -0.87 3.49 -11.43
CA ALA A 27 -0.06 3.33 -10.21
C ALA A 27 1.27 4.09 -10.28
N VAL A 28 1.94 4.10 -11.44
CA VAL A 28 3.16 4.90 -11.68
C VAL A 28 2.87 6.39 -11.49
N ALA A 29 1.80 6.88 -12.11
CA ALA A 29 1.41 8.28 -12.01
C ALA A 29 1.04 8.67 -10.56
N LEU A 30 0.32 7.79 -9.85
CA LEU A 30 0.00 7.99 -8.43
C LEU A 30 1.25 7.98 -7.55
N GLY A 31 2.23 7.11 -7.81
CA GLY A 31 3.49 7.11 -7.07
C GLY A 31 4.23 8.45 -7.20
N GLN A 32 4.25 9.03 -8.40
CA GLN A 32 4.80 10.38 -8.62
C GLN A 32 3.99 11.45 -7.87
N ALA A 33 2.67 11.39 -7.93
CA ALA A 33 1.80 12.33 -7.23
C ALA A 33 1.98 12.28 -5.71
N LEU A 34 2.09 11.08 -5.13
CA LEU A 34 2.29 10.88 -3.70
C LEU A 34 3.63 11.43 -3.23
N ARG A 35 4.67 11.36 -4.07
CA ARG A 35 5.98 11.96 -3.75
C ARG A 35 5.89 13.48 -3.57
N GLU A 36 5.01 14.15 -4.32
CA GLU A 36 4.85 15.60 -4.33
C GLU A 36 3.78 16.09 -3.36
N ASN A 37 2.79 15.25 -3.06
CA ASN A 37 1.67 15.64 -2.20
C ASN A 37 2.10 15.68 -0.72
N GLU A 38 1.83 16.81 -0.07
CA GLU A 38 2.20 17.08 1.33
C GLU A 38 0.98 17.24 2.26
N VAL A 39 -0.21 16.77 1.87
CA VAL A 39 -1.45 16.98 2.66
C VAL A 39 -2.36 15.76 2.73
N LEU A 40 -2.28 14.85 1.77
CA LEU A 40 -3.14 13.67 1.70
C LEU A 40 -2.71 12.70 2.79
N GLU A 41 -3.70 12.27 3.57
CA GLU A 41 -3.55 11.42 4.74
C GLU A 41 -4.12 10.02 4.50
N GLU A 42 -5.18 9.91 3.71
CA GLU A 42 -5.85 8.64 3.44
C GLU A 42 -6.04 8.43 1.94
N LEU A 43 -5.59 7.27 1.46
CA LEU A 43 -5.73 6.88 0.07
C LEU A 43 -6.25 5.45 -0.04
N ASN A 44 -7.42 5.30 -0.68
CA ASN A 44 -7.94 4.01 -1.09
C ASN A 44 -7.77 3.81 -2.60
N VAL A 45 -6.95 2.85 -2.99
CA VAL A 45 -6.72 2.41 -4.37
C VAL A 45 -7.01 0.92 -4.55
N SER A 46 -7.88 0.37 -3.70
CA SER A 46 -8.28 -1.04 -3.78
C SER A 46 -9.00 -1.37 -5.11
N ASN A 47 -8.91 -2.61 -5.60
CA ASN A 47 -9.58 -3.06 -6.83
C ASN A 47 -9.24 -2.24 -8.09
N ASN A 48 -7.97 -1.85 -8.26
CA ASN A 48 -7.51 -1.06 -9.41
C ASN A 48 -6.70 -1.85 -10.44
N ARG A 49 -6.64 -3.19 -10.33
CA ARG A 49 -5.84 -4.06 -11.21
C ARG A 49 -4.35 -3.68 -11.23
N ILE A 50 -3.82 -3.16 -10.12
CA ILE A 50 -2.43 -2.74 -9.98
C ILE A 50 -1.54 -4.01 -9.91
N PRO A 51 -0.61 -4.20 -10.87
CA PRO A 51 0.34 -5.32 -10.82
C PRO A 51 1.51 -5.03 -9.87
N PRO A 52 2.39 -6.01 -9.59
CA PRO A 52 3.50 -5.83 -8.65
C PRO A 52 4.39 -4.66 -9.01
N GLU A 53 4.72 -4.47 -10.29
CA GLU A 53 5.56 -3.37 -10.75
C GLU A 53 4.93 -2.01 -10.46
N GLY A 54 3.60 -1.91 -10.61
CA GLY A 54 2.85 -0.69 -10.27
C GLY A 54 2.92 -0.38 -8.78
N ALA A 55 2.82 -1.40 -7.92
CA ALA A 55 2.97 -1.25 -6.47
C ALA A 55 4.38 -0.84 -6.05
N ILE A 56 5.42 -1.33 -6.73
CA ILE A 56 6.80 -0.86 -6.50
C ILE A 56 6.93 0.63 -6.82
N HIS A 57 6.27 1.13 -7.86
CA HIS A 57 6.26 2.57 -8.14
C HIS A 57 5.50 3.40 -7.10
N LEU A 58 4.41 2.86 -6.54
CA LEU A 58 3.75 3.49 -5.39
C LEU A 58 4.69 3.54 -4.18
N ALA A 59 5.39 2.44 -3.89
CA ALA A 59 6.38 2.37 -2.81
C ALA A 59 7.49 3.42 -2.98
N LEU A 60 8.00 3.64 -4.19
CA LEU A 60 8.98 4.70 -4.47
C LEU A 60 8.45 6.11 -4.17
N GLY A 61 7.14 6.34 -4.35
CA GLY A 61 6.50 7.59 -3.93
C GLY A 61 6.42 7.72 -2.42
N LEU A 62 5.95 6.65 -1.76
CA LEU A 62 5.80 6.59 -0.29
C LEU A 62 7.11 6.71 0.47
N LYS A 63 8.23 6.28 -0.13
CA LYS A 63 9.58 6.49 0.40
C LYS A 63 9.90 7.97 0.68
N HIS A 64 9.21 8.89 0.03
CA HIS A 64 9.39 10.33 0.24
C HIS A 64 8.17 11.03 0.85
N ASN A 65 7.01 10.37 0.82
CA ASN A 65 5.79 10.94 1.39
C ASN A 65 5.79 10.84 2.92
N LYS A 66 5.40 11.93 3.59
CA LYS A 66 5.40 12.03 5.06
C LYS A 66 4.01 12.27 5.64
N THR A 67 2.96 12.09 4.83
CA THR A 67 1.60 12.54 5.18
C THR A 67 0.57 11.44 5.09
N ILE A 68 0.74 10.47 4.19
CA ILE A 68 -0.14 9.31 4.10
C ILE A 68 -0.05 8.51 5.41
N ARG A 69 -1.18 8.42 6.10
CA ARG A 69 -1.40 7.67 7.33
C ARG A 69 -2.06 6.32 7.04
N ILE A 70 -2.99 6.29 6.08
CA ILE A 70 -3.76 5.10 5.74
C ILE A 70 -3.65 4.85 4.23
N LEU A 71 -3.16 3.67 3.86
CA LEU A 71 -3.15 3.21 2.47
C LEU A 71 -3.92 1.89 2.36
N GLN A 72 -4.98 1.91 1.54
CA GLN A 72 -5.72 0.71 1.17
C GLN A 72 -5.43 0.35 -0.29
N ILE A 73 -4.76 -0.77 -0.50
CA ILE A 73 -4.39 -1.27 -1.83
C ILE A 73 -4.79 -2.74 -2.03
N GLY A 74 -5.57 -3.29 -1.11
CA GLY A 74 -6.13 -4.63 -1.20
C GLY A 74 -6.88 -4.90 -2.50
N LYS A 75 -7.13 -6.17 -2.79
CA LYS A 75 -7.82 -6.62 -4.02
C LYS A 75 -7.14 -6.12 -5.31
N ASN A 76 -5.82 -5.91 -5.27
CA ASN A 76 -4.99 -5.70 -6.44
C ASN A 76 -4.01 -6.87 -6.58
N PRO A 77 -3.65 -7.28 -7.81
CA PRO A 77 -2.67 -8.33 -8.05
C PRO A 77 -1.22 -7.86 -7.81
N ILE A 78 -0.95 -7.14 -6.71
CA ILE A 78 0.39 -6.63 -6.38
C ILE A 78 1.33 -7.72 -5.88
N GLN A 79 0.77 -8.88 -5.51
CA GLN A 79 1.48 -10.05 -4.99
C GLN A 79 2.28 -9.72 -3.72
N ASN A 80 2.98 -10.72 -3.17
CA ASN A 80 3.87 -10.52 -2.03
C ASN A 80 4.94 -9.44 -2.30
N ALA A 81 5.48 -9.39 -3.52
CA ALA A 81 6.51 -8.44 -3.90
C ALA A 81 6.05 -6.98 -3.75
N GLY A 82 4.81 -6.66 -4.14
CA GLY A 82 4.26 -5.32 -3.98
C GLY A 82 4.05 -4.94 -2.51
N CYS A 83 3.50 -5.86 -1.69
CA CYS A 83 3.36 -5.63 -0.24
C CYS A 83 4.73 -5.40 0.41
N TYR A 84 5.71 -6.24 0.11
CA TYR A 84 7.08 -6.13 0.63
C TYR A 84 7.72 -4.80 0.23
N GLY A 85 7.58 -4.40 -1.04
CA GLY A 85 8.13 -3.12 -1.52
C GLY A 85 7.52 -1.91 -0.80
N ILE A 86 6.21 -1.90 -0.57
CA ILE A 86 5.54 -0.82 0.20
C ILE A 86 6.07 -0.77 1.62
N LEU A 87 6.17 -1.92 2.29
CA LEU A 87 6.66 -1.98 3.67
C LEU A 87 8.14 -1.59 3.79
N GLN A 88 8.97 -2.03 2.85
CA GLN A 88 10.38 -1.65 2.76
C GLN A 88 10.53 -0.13 2.56
N SER A 89 9.67 0.49 1.74
CA SER A 89 9.71 1.94 1.54
C SER A 89 9.47 2.74 2.82
N MET A 90 8.70 2.20 3.77
CA MET A 90 8.52 2.80 5.09
C MET A 90 9.79 2.70 5.93
N GLN A 91 10.49 1.57 5.94
CA GLN A 91 11.76 1.45 6.66
C GLN A 91 12.83 2.41 6.11
N GLU A 92 12.79 2.68 4.81
CA GLU A 92 13.68 3.63 4.15
C GLU A 92 13.26 5.09 4.33
N ASN A 93 12.12 5.35 4.98
CA ASN A 93 11.57 6.67 5.26
C ASN A 93 11.26 6.85 6.76
N PRO A 94 12.21 7.37 7.57
CA PRO A 94 12.01 7.53 9.01
C PRO A 94 10.89 8.52 9.39
N ASP A 95 10.50 9.39 8.46
CA ASP A 95 9.42 10.38 8.65
C ASP A 95 8.08 9.89 8.06
N SER A 96 7.98 8.60 7.69
CA SER A 96 6.72 8.03 7.22
C SER A 96 5.63 8.20 8.27
N ALA A 97 4.46 8.72 7.84
CA ALA A 97 3.29 8.86 8.70
C ALA A 97 2.36 7.64 8.66
N ILE A 98 2.72 6.60 7.90
CA ILE A 98 1.84 5.44 7.69
C ILE A 98 1.63 4.70 9.02
N GLU A 99 0.37 4.58 9.40
CA GLU A 99 -0.11 3.87 10.58
C GLU A 99 -0.93 2.63 10.18
N ALA A 100 -1.54 2.62 9.00
CA ALA A 100 -2.34 1.50 8.53
C ALA A 100 -2.10 1.18 7.05
N LEU A 101 -1.80 -0.11 6.80
CA LEU A 101 -1.70 -0.69 5.46
C LEU A 101 -2.73 -1.80 5.31
N ASP A 102 -3.58 -1.69 4.30
CA ASP A 102 -4.56 -2.72 3.95
C ASP A 102 -4.21 -3.40 2.62
N PHE A 103 -3.70 -4.63 2.74
CA PHE A 103 -3.38 -5.58 1.68
C PHE A 103 -4.41 -6.73 1.62
N SER A 104 -5.67 -6.49 1.99
CA SER A 104 -6.75 -7.49 1.93
C SER A 104 -6.72 -8.27 0.60
N ASP A 105 -6.96 -9.58 0.70
CA ASP A 105 -6.94 -10.55 -0.41
C ASP A 105 -5.57 -10.78 -1.08
N ILE A 106 -4.47 -10.33 -0.46
CA ILE A 106 -3.11 -10.61 -0.92
C ILE A 106 -2.41 -11.50 0.11
N THR A 107 -1.94 -12.67 -0.33
CA THR A 107 -1.14 -13.56 0.51
C THR A 107 0.30 -13.09 0.57
N VAL A 108 0.89 -13.16 1.76
CA VAL A 108 2.27 -12.72 2.02
C VAL A 108 3.17 -13.90 2.43
N SER A 109 4.48 -13.77 2.17
CA SER A 109 5.48 -14.77 2.55
C SER A 109 5.92 -14.59 4.00
N GLN A 110 6.68 -15.56 4.52
CA GLN A 110 7.30 -15.42 5.84
C GLN A 110 8.31 -14.25 5.87
N ASP A 111 9.06 -14.01 4.78
CA ASP A 111 9.98 -12.87 4.69
C ASP A 111 9.27 -11.52 4.86
N PHE A 112 8.03 -11.40 4.37
CA PHE A 112 7.21 -10.21 4.60
C PHE A 112 6.85 -10.04 6.08
N GLU A 113 6.51 -11.13 6.76
CA GLU A 113 6.17 -11.12 8.19
C GLU A 113 7.37 -10.75 9.05
N ASP A 114 8.55 -11.25 8.69
CA ASP A 114 9.81 -10.89 9.35
C ASP A 114 10.14 -9.40 9.13
N LEU A 115 9.94 -8.89 7.91
CA LEU A 115 10.06 -7.47 7.61
C LEU A 115 9.03 -6.63 8.39
N TYR A 116 7.80 -7.12 8.53
CA TYR A 116 6.74 -6.44 9.29
C TYR A 116 7.06 -6.37 10.78
N ALA A 117 7.55 -7.47 11.36
CA ALA A 117 8.04 -7.47 12.74
C ALA A 117 9.16 -6.43 12.93
N ALA A 118 10.17 -6.42 12.06
CA ALA A 118 11.25 -5.44 12.12
C ALA A 118 10.76 -3.99 11.91
N THR A 119 9.77 -3.79 11.04
CA THR A 119 9.18 -2.46 10.80
C THR A 119 8.41 -1.98 12.01
N LYS A 120 7.75 -2.86 12.76
CA LYS A 120 7.04 -2.52 14.01
C LYS A 120 7.93 -2.07 15.15
N GLU A 121 9.18 -2.54 15.20
CA GLU A 121 10.16 -2.03 16.17
C GLU A 121 10.45 -0.54 15.94
N VAL A 122 10.36 -0.06 14.69
CA VAL A 122 10.54 1.34 14.32
C VAL A 122 9.22 2.12 14.36
N PHE A 123 8.13 1.51 13.92
CA PHE A 123 6.79 2.08 13.83
C PHE A 123 5.79 1.26 14.66
N PRO A 124 5.77 1.42 16.00
CA PRO A 124 4.99 0.56 16.89
C PRO A 124 3.47 0.69 16.68
N ALA A 125 3.01 1.81 16.13
CA ALA A 125 1.60 2.04 15.80
C ALA A 125 1.17 1.38 14.47
N LEU A 126 2.10 0.85 13.67
CA LEU A 126 1.79 0.29 12.37
C LEU A 126 0.86 -0.92 12.47
N ALA A 127 -0.27 -0.87 11.79
CA ALA A 127 -1.20 -1.96 11.59
C ALA A 127 -1.20 -2.40 10.13
N VAL A 128 -0.93 -3.68 9.88
CA VAL A 128 -1.01 -4.28 8.55
C VAL A 128 -2.09 -5.34 8.53
N ASN A 129 -3.00 -5.25 7.56
CA ASN A 129 -3.99 -6.28 7.23
C ASN A 129 -3.62 -6.93 5.89
N HIS A 130 -3.69 -8.26 5.79
CA HIS A 130 -3.39 -9.01 4.57
C HIS A 130 -4.19 -10.32 4.49
N GLY A 131 -4.26 -10.92 3.31
CA GLY A 131 -5.05 -12.13 3.01
C GLY A 131 -4.52 -13.45 3.61
N GLY A 132 -3.66 -13.38 4.62
CA GLY A 132 -3.00 -14.54 5.24
C GLY A 132 -1.64 -14.90 4.64
N LYS A 133 -1.07 -16.02 5.09
CA LYS A 133 0.29 -16.47 4.73
C LYS A 133 0.29 -17.50 3.61
N ILE A 134 1.31 -17.45 2.74
CA ILE A 134 1.58 -18.51 1.78
C ILE A 134 1.84 -19.82 2.54
N GLY A 135 0.99 -20.84 2.30
CA GLY A 135 1.05 -22.13 2.99
C GLY A 135 0.09 -22.30 4.18
N ALA A 136 -0.57 -21.23 4.63
CA ALA A 136 -1.66 -21.30 5.59
C ALA A 136 -3.00 -21.63 4.88
N PHE A 137 -3.07 -22.75 4.17
CA PHE A 137 -4.37 -23.30 3.78
C PHE A 137 -5.02 -23.92 5.01
N THR A 138 -5.79 -23.12 5.75
CA THR A 138 -6.80 -23.66 6.65
C THR A 138 -7.78 -24.47 5.80
N LYS A 139 -7.84 -25.77 6.09
CA LYS A 139 -8.83 -26.69 5.52
C LYS A 139 -10.21 -26.04 5.57
N HIS A 140 -10.84 -25.83 4.42
CA HIS A 140 -12.28 -25.61 4.38
C HIS A 140 -12.94 -26.79 5.11
N LYS A 141 -13.54 -26.51 6.28
CA LYS A 141 -14.59 -27.38 6.82
C LYS A 141 -15.77 -27.24 5.87
N THR A 142 -16.00 -28.25 5.06
CA THR A 142 -17.33 -28.53 4.51
C THR A 142 -18.22 -28.87 5.70
N GLU A 143 -19.11 -27.95 6.07
CA GLU A 143 -20.26 -28.29 6.92
C GLU A 143 -21.33 -28.97 6.04
N LYS A 144 -22.00 -29.94 6.65
CA LYS A 144 -22.77 -31.03 6.06
C LYS A 144 -23.97 -30.61 5.22
#